data_AF-A0A9D7NNE0-F1
#
_entry.id   AF-A0A9D7NNE0-F1
#
_cell.length_a   1.000
_cell.length_b   1.000
_cell.length_c   1.000
_cell.angle_alpha   90.00
_cell.angle_beta   90.00
_cell.angle_gamma   90.00
#
_symmetry.space_group_name_H-M   'P 1'
#
loop_
_entity.id
_entity.type
_entity.pdbx_description
1 polymer ?
#
loop_
_entity_poly.entity_id
_entity_poly.type
_entity_poly.pdbx_seq_one_letter_code
_entity_poly.pdbx_strand_id
1 'polypeptide(L)'
;MIRALGIALLAPFMMACASRGNDATSAVPPTVPEWQDVAHAGWQGQRLKDGRFDLSSGLVFTHVAKDLVEGGWLRVSATATASSADFNVWIHVFDANGHPIARPLPTVCEVVGVVKHCTNSSWIGAQGRDVRLAFYPGEAAVVIKLGPIQQSKLGTEQRSVRQRFSALLSQVRQLYYRSDEVDWDLAEEKAALSLRAPMDVDPLPTAISLLVSSLPGNAHYIFRSDQPAGSDVVLPSCVHLAGSRWRLDLPGTPDDGAAEAYVRRAHACLTKPEAKSWLVNLTDNFGGDVFVQFAALAPLLGDGPHMQFTNSQGNSFVVSIDAQAVRLQDEDMVRWEAVPNVANTNTVFALGPGCGSSCEAVAIAVKGRFKTVGQSTAGLTTANETLTINAEYSLALTSGLMADLQGRHVPTVTPDRELDDESLKDVLNNGRL
;
A
#
# COMPACT_ATOMS: atom_id res chain seq x y z
N MET A 1 -26.15 32.37 7.96
CA MET A 1 -26.85 32.39 9.26
C MET A 1 -26.65 31.00 9.85
N ILE A 2 -25.91 30.72 10.92
CA ILE A 2 -25.53 31.45 12.13
C ILE A 2 -24.00 31.35 12.34
N ARG A 3 -23.43 32.39 12.98
CA ARG A 3 -22.00 32.63 13.23
C ARG A 3 -21.42 31.79 14.38
N ALA A 4 -20.13 31.49 14.23
CA ALA A 4 -19.01 31.56 15.17
C ALA A 4 -19.25 32.02 16.63
N LEU A 5 -18.51 31.43 17.58
CA LEU A 5 -17.39 32.03 18.34
C LEU A 5 -16.95 31.11 19.50
N GLY A 6 -15.68 31.17 19.93
CA GLY A 6 -15.30 30.70 21.26
C GLY A 6 -13.82 30.35 21.50
N ILE A 7 -12.88 31.28 21.27
CA ILE A 7 -11.54 31.23 21.89
C ILE A 7 -11.66 31.68 23.35
N ALA A 8 -11.05 30.96 24.29
CA ALA A 8 -10.65 31.52 25.59
C ALA A 8 -9.42 30.78 26.16
N LEU A 9 -8.30 31.48 26.20
CA LEU A 9 -7.14 31.23 27.08
C LEU A 9 -7.51 31.59 28.54
N LEU A 10 -6.98 30.84 29.52
CA LEU A 10 -6.55 31.36 30.84
C LEU A 10 -5.64 30.35 31.57
N ALA A 11 -4.76 30.92 32.40
CA ALA A 11 -3.47 30.44 32.89
C ALA A 11 -3.55 29.44 34.09
N PRO A 12 -2.41 28.90 34.60
CA PRO A 12 -2.36 27.69 35.40
C PRO A 12 -2.52 27.95 36.91
N PHE A 13 -3.19 27.02 37.59
CA PHE A 13 -3.21 26.96 39.05
C PHE A 13 -2.10 26.02 39.55
N MET A 14 -1.08 26.59 40.21
CA MET A 14 -0.24 25.85 41.16
C MET A 14 -1.07 25.54 42.40
N MET A 15 -1.10 24.28 42.81
CA MET A 15 -1.43 23.91 44.18
C MET A 15 -0.54 22.76 44.63
N ALA A 16 0.40 23.07 45.51
CA ALA A 16 1.14 22.08 46.28
C ALA A 16 0.27 21.63 47.46
N CYS A 17 0.18 20.33 47.72
CA CYS A 17 0.26 19.79 49.08
C CYS A 17 0.34 18.25 49.14
N ALA A 18 1.21 17.82 50.05
CA ALA A 18 1.13 16.65 50.93
C ALA A 18 1.47 15.25 50.40
N SER A 19 2.70 14.87 50.75
CA SER A 19 3.20 13.51 50.99
C SER A 19 2.24 12.62 51.77
N ARG A 20 1.97 11.42 51.23
CA ARG A 20 1.74 10.21 52.02
C ARG A 20 2.53 9.07 51.37
N GLY A 21 3.42 8.48 52.16
CA GLY A 21 4.14 7.28 51.80
C GLY A 21 3.18 6.13 51.59
N ASN A 22 3.49 5.29 50.61
CA ASN A 22 3.02 3.93 50.54
C ASN A 22 4.15 3.08 49.97
N ASP A 23 4.36 1.97 50.66
CA ASP A 23 5.35 0.93 50.46
C ASP A 23 5.67 0.65 48.99
N ALA A 24 6.88 1.03 48.59
CA ALA A 24 7.51 0.48 47.41
C ALA A 24 7.92 -0.96 47.72
N THR A 25 7.00 -1.90 47.49
CA THR A 25 7.42 -3.25 47.10
C THR A 25 8.35 -3.08 45.90
N SER A 26 9.61 -3.45 46.06
CA SER A 26 10.62 -3.44 45.01
C SER A 26 10.17 -4.32 43.86
N ALA A 27 9.43 -3.75 42.91
CA ALA A 27 9.25 -4.36 41.61
C ALA A 27 10.64 -4.40 40.99
N VAL A 28 11.18 -5.62 40.85
CA VAL A 28 12.35 -5.85 40.01
C VAL A 28 12.05 -5.17 38.67
N PRO A 29 12.88 -4.21 38.21
CA PRO A 29 12.65 -3.58 36.92
C PRO A 29 12.56 -4.71 35.88
N PRO A 30 11.55 -4.71 34.99
CA PRO A 30 11.42 -5.76 34.01
C PRO A 30 12.75 -5.88 33.26
N THR A 31 13.35 -7.06 33.31
CA THR A 31 14.58 -7.36 32.57
C THR A 31 14.30 -7.07 31.11
N VAL A 32 14.98 -6.07 30.54
CA VAL A 32 14.91 -5.78 29.11
C VAL A 32 15.42 -7.05 28.41
N PRO A 33 14.61 -7.71 27.56
CA PRO A 33 15.09 -8.85 26.81
C PRO A 33 16.31 -8.45 25.98
N GLU A 34 17.47 -9.06 26.28
CA GLU A 34 18.71 -8.76 25.58
C GLU A 34 18.67 -9.33 24.16
N TRP A 35 19.01 -8.51 23.17
CA TRP A 35 19.15 -8.93 21.77
C TRP A 35 20.42 -9.76 21.62
N GLN A 36 20.29 -10.93 21.01
CA GLN A 36 21.38 -11.88 20.80
C GLN A 36 21.60 -12.09 19.31
N ASP A 37 22.85 -11.99 18.86
CA ASP A 37 23.20 -12.23 17.46
C ASP A 37 22.89 -13.68 17.07
N VAL A 38 22.30 -13.85 15.89
CA VAL A 38 21.93 -15.15 15.33
C VAL A 38 22.68 -15.39 14.04
N ALA A 39 23.17 -16.61 13.88
CA ALA A 39 23.82 -17.03 12.65
C ALA A 39 22.81 -17.08 11.49
N HIS A 40 23.28 -16.68 10.31
CA HIS A 40 22.54 -16.78 9.05
C HIS A 40 23.42 -17.42 7.99
N ALA A 41 22.81 -17.99 6.96
CA ALA A 41 23.51 -18.70 5.90
C ALA A 41 22.89 -18.44 4.53
N GLY A 42 23.57 -18.93 3.49
CA GLY A 42 23.04 -18.94 2.13
C GLY A 42 22.83 -17.55 1.53
N TRP A 43 23.73 -16.61 1.80
CA TRP A 43 23.70 -15.29 1.16
C TRP A 43 23.86 -15.43 -0.36
N GLN A 44 22.93 -14.87 -1.13
CA GLN A 44 22.88 -15.02 -2.59
C GLN A 44 23.43 -13.81 -3.38
N GLY A 45 23.68 -12.68 -2.72
CA GLY A 45 24.09 -11.44 -3.38
C GLY A 45 25.60 -11.28 -3.56
N GLN A 46 26.01 -10.31 -4.39
CA GLN A 46 27.41 -10.00 -4.61
C GLN A 46 28.04 -9.35 -3.37
N ARG A 47 29.09 -9.99 -2.83
CA ARG A 47 29.90 -9.45 -1.74
C ARG A 47 31.12 -8.71 -2.27
N LEU A 48 31.33 -7.49 -1.81
CA LEU A 48 32.48 -6.66 -2.12
C LEU A 48 33.68 -7.02 -1.23
N LYS A 49 34.89 -6.64 -1.66
CA LYS A 49 36.15 -6.97 -0.95
C LYS A 49 36.24 -6.41 0.47
N ASP A 50 35.53 -5.31 0.74
CA ASP A 50 35.46 -4.65 2.05
C ASP A 50 34.32 -5.19 2.94
N GLY A 51 33.64 -6.26 2.51
CA GLY A 51 32.57 -6.91 3.26
C GLY A 51 31.20 -6.28 3.09
N ARG A 52 31.05 -5.21 2.29
CA ARG A 52 29.74 -4.69 1.88
C ARG A 52 29.09 -5.57 0.80
N PHE A 53 27.82 -5.32 0.53
CA PHE A 53 27.02 -6.05 -0.44
C PHE A 53 26.44 -5.11 -1.47
N ASP A 54 26.55 -5.49 -2.74
CA ASP A 54 25.96 -4.75 -3.85
C ASP A 54 24.59 -5.35 -4.19
N LEU A 55 23.55 -4.54 -4.04
CA LEU A 55 22.17 -4.90 -4.36
C LEU A 55 21.78 -4.50 -5.79
N SER A 56 22.71 -4.03 -6.62
CA SER A 56 22.46 -3.65 -8.03
C SER A 56 21.88 -4.78 -8.88
N SER A 57 22.13 -6.03 -8.50
CA SER A 57 21.57 -7.23 -9.15
C SER A 57 20.09 -7.50 -8.82
N GLY A 58 19.47 -6.70 -7.96
CA GLY A 58 18.07 -6.82 -7.57
C GLY A 58 17.89 -7.47 -6.20
N LEU A 59 16.89 -8.32 -6.07
CA LEU A 59 16.48 -8.95 -4.81
C LEU A 59 17.51 -9.99 -4.35
N VAL A 60 18.02 -9.83 -3.14
CA VAL A 60 19.00 -10.73 -2.51
C VAL A 60 18.40 -11.39 -1.29
N PHE A 61 18.69 -12.68 -1.10
CA PHE A 61 18.20 -13.45 0.05
C PHE A 61 19.32 -13.97 0.95
N THR A 62 19.00 -14.15 2.23
CA THR A 62 19.72 -15.01 3.17
C THR A 62 18.72 -15.72 4.09
N HIS A 63 19.13 -16.84 4.67
CA HIS A 63 18.28 -17.70 5.49
C HIS A 63 18.71 -17.64 6.95
N VAL A 64 17.72 -17.66 7.85
CA VAL A 64 17.90 -17.82 9.29
C VAL A 64 17.21 -19.11 9.72
N ALA A 65 17.96 -19.99 10.38
CA ALA A 65 17.42 -21.26 10.83
C ALA A 65 16.32 -21.03 11.88
N LYS A 66 15.14 -21.62 11.64
CA LYS A 66 13.93 -21.32 12.44
C LYS A 66 14.11 -21.65 13.92
N ASP A 67 14.79 -22.74 14.23
CA ASP A 67 15.07 -23.19 15.59
C ASP A 67 15.86 -22.16 16.43
N LEU A 68 16.57 -21.24 15.77
CA LEU A 68 17.28 -20.16 16.44
C LEU A 68 16.41 -18.95 16.79
N VAL A 69 15.25 -18.79 16.15
CA VAL A 69 14.42 -17.57 16.23
C VAL A 69 12.97 -17.81 16.62
N GLU A 70 12.51 -19.06 16.59
CA GLU A 70 11.15 -19.45 16.94
C GLU A 70 10.78 -19.06 18.38
N GLY A 71 9.58 -18.50 18.54
CA GLY A 71 9.10 -18.02 19.82
C GLY A 71 9.79 -16.72 20.27
N GLY A 72 10.53 -16.07 19.37
CA GLY A 72 11.24 -14.81 19.60
C GLY A 72 10.89 -13.72 18.59
N TRP A 73 11.33 -12.52 18.92
CA TRP A 73 11.38 -11.38 18.02
C TRP A 73 12.70 -11.40 17.25
N LEU A 74 12.61 -11.29 15.92
CA LEU A 74 13.75 -11.18 15.03
C LEU A 74 13.91 -9.74 14.59
N ARG A 75 15.12 -9.20 14.66
CA ARG A 75 15.50 -7.90 14.13
C ARG A 75 16.60 -8.05 13.10
N VAL A 76 16.46 -7.30 12.01
CA VAL A 76 17.47 -7.22 10.97
C VAL A 76 17.80 -5.76 10.75
N SER A 77 19.09 -5.47 10.63
CA SER A 77 19.61 -4.14 10.37
C SER A 77 20.55 -4.15 9.17
N ALA A 78 20.55 -3.07 8.42
CA ALA A 78 21.52 -2.82 7.37
C ALA A 78 21.76 -1.31 7.25
N THR A 79 22.96 -0.93 6.82
CA THR A 79 23.33 0.47 6.65
C THR A 79 23.80 0.76 5.23
N ALA A 80 23.59 1.99 4.79
CA ALA A 80 24.13 2.53 3.54
C ALA A 80 24.67 3.94 3.77
N THR A 81 25.24 4.55 2.74
CA THR A 81 25.57 5.99 2.79
C THR A 81 24.29 6.83 2.83
N ALA A 82 24.30 7.96 3.53
CA ALA A 82 23.13 8.83 3.65
C ALA A 82 22.50 9.23 2.30
N SER A 83 23.33 9.43 1.28
CA SER A 83 22.92 9.80 -0.09
C SER A 83 22.42 8.63 -0.93
N SER A 84 22.45 7.40 -0.42
CA SER A 84 21.90 6.24 -1.12
C SER A 84 20.40 6.37 -1.27
N ALA A 85 19.82 5.78 -2.32
CA ALA A 85 18.38 5.56 -2.37
C ALA A 85 17.92 4.73 -1.16
N ASP A 86 16.62 4.82 -0.85
CA ASP A 86 16.03 3.93 0.15
C ASP A 86 16.04 2.49 -0.36
N PHE A 87 16.23 1.56 0.57
CA PHE A 87 16.27 0.14 0.28
C PHE A 87 15.49 -0.63 1.34
N ASN A 88 15.03 -1.82 0.97
CA ASN A 88 14.20 -2.64 1.82
C ASN A 88 15.00 -3.76 2.48
N VAL A 89 14.66 -4.04 3.73
CA VAL A 89 15.06 -5.19 4.53
C VAL A 89 13.79 -5.88 5.01
N TRP A 90 13.41 -6.97 4.35
CA TRP A 90 12.17 -7.69 4.64
C TRP A 90 12.44 -8.99 5.38
N ILE A 91 11.58 -9.28 6.36
CA ILE A 91 11.53 -10.54 7.08
C ILE A 91 10.31 -11.30 6.55
N HIS A 92 10.55 -12.38 5.79
CA HIS A 92 9.49 -13.28 5.34
C HIS A 92 9.45 -14.52 6.21
N VAL A 93 8.25 -14.85 6.70
CA VAL A 93 7.97 -16.09 7.42
C VAL A 93 7.02 -16.91 6.57
N PHE A 94 7.44 -18.11 6.18
CA PHE A 94 6.66 -19.01 5.33
C PHE A 94 6.09 -20.18 6.13
N ASP A 95 4.90 -20.64 5.75
CA ASP A 95 4.27 -21.85 6.27
C ASP A 95 4.89 -23.13 5.68
N ALA A 96 4.32 -24.30 6.02
CA ALA A 96 4.78 -25.60 5.53
C ALA A 96 4.61 -25.82 4.02
N ASN A 97 3.75 -25.04 3.37
CA ASN A 97 3.50 -25.10 1.94
C ASN A 97 4.32 -24.05 1.16
N GLY A 98 5.15 -23.25 1.86
CA GLY A 98 5.93 -22.18 1.26
C GLY A 98 5.12 -20.91 0.99
N HIS A 99 3.94 -20.76 1.59
CA HIS A 99 3.16 -19.51 1.52
C HIS A 99 3.59 -18.56 2.63
N PRO A 100 3.70 -17.25 2.36
CA PRO A 100 3.98 -16.27 3.40
C PRO A 100 2.82 -16.20 4.40
N ILE A 101 3.12 -16.27 5.69
CA ILE A 101 2.13 -16.16 6.78
C ILE A 101 1.56 -14.75 6.89
N ALA A 102 2.39 -13.76 6.57
CA ALA A 102 2.02 -12.36 6.52
C ALA A 102 2.86 -11.64 5.47
N ARG A 103 2.34 -10.54 4.93
CA ARG A 103 3.14 -9.62 4.13
C ARG A 103 4.25 -9.00 4.99
N PRO A 104 5.49 -8.90 4.47
CA PRO A 104 6.56 -8.21 5.19
C PRO A 104 6.18 -6.74 5.38
N LEU A 105 6.61 -6.17 6.50
CA LEU A 105 6.42 -4.74 6.76
C LEU A 105 7.40 -3.92 5.89
N PRO A 106 6.98 -2.74 5.41
CA PRO A 106 7.88 -1.76 4.83
C PRO A 106 9.06 -1.49 5.75
N THR A 107 10.20 -1.15 5.17
CA THR A 107 11.41 -0.86 5.95
C THR A 107 11.41 0.59 6.39
N VAL A 108 11.77 0.84 7.65
CA VAL A 108 12.00 2.19 8.16
C VAL A 108 13.50 2.46 8.14
N CYS A 109 13.86 3.60 7.54
CA CYS A 109 15.24 4.07 7.43
C CYS A 109 15.39 5.44 8.08
N GLU A 110 16.43 5.60 8.89
CA GLU A 110 16.81 6.87 9.51
C GLU A 110 18.21 7.30 9.03
N VAL A 111 18.40 8.59 8.75
CA VAL A 111 19.72 9.14 8.42
C VAL A 111 20.35 9.77 9.65
N VAL A 112 21.48 9.21 10.09
CA VAL A 112 22.29 9.73 11.20
C VAL A 112 23.65 10.14 10.66
N GLY A 113 23.86 11.45 10.51
CA GLY A 113 25.07 12.00 9.90
C GLY A 113 25.23 11.57 8.44
N VAL A 114 26.25 10.76 8.16
CA VAL A 114 26.57 10.27 6.80
C VAL A 114 26.10 8.84 6.55
N VAL A 115 25.39 8.23 7.51
CA VAL A 115 24.94 6.84 7.45
C VAL A 115 23.42 6.79 7.45
N LYS A 116 22.87 6.02 6.53
CA LYS A 116 21.46 5.61 6.52
C LYS A 116 21.35 4.26 7.24
N HIS A 117 20.51 4.19 8.26
CA HIS A 117 20.24 3.02 9.07
C HIS A 117 18.85 2.50 8.76
N CYS A 118 18.74 1.31 8.18
CA CYS A 118 17.47 0.69 7.87
C CYS A 118 17.28 -0.54 8.77
N THR A 119 16.12 -0.63 9.41
CA THR A 119 15.82 -1.73 10.33
C THR A 119 14.42 -2.28 10.11
N ASN A 120 14.26 -3.58 10.36
CA ASN A 120 12.96 -4.23 10.39
C ASN A 120 12.94 -5.24 11.53
N SER A 121 11.77 -5.44 12.14
CA SER A 121 11.58 -6.39 13.23
C SER A 121 10.26 -7.13 13.05
N SER A 122 10.25 -8.43 13.35
CA SER A 122 9.05 -9.26 13.24
C SER A 122 9.01 -10.36 14.29
N TRP A 123 7.81 -10.76 14.66
CA TRP A 123 7.55 -11.89 15.54
C TRP A 123 7.61 -13.21 14.77
N ILE A 124 8.41 -14.17 15.24
CA ILE A 124 8.54 -15.49 14.62
C ILE A 124 7.76 -16.52 15.45
N GLY A 125 6.48 -16.68 15.11
CA GLY A 125 5.60 -17.65 15.75
C GLY A 125 5.83 -19.10 15.31
N ALA A 126 5.21 -20.04 16.02
CA ALA A 126 5.30 -21.47 15.76
C ALA A 126 4.73 -21.90 14.40
N GLN A 127 3.81 -21.10 13.85
CA GLN A 127 3.18 -21.34 12.55
C GLN A 127 4.17 -21.32 11.36
N GLY A 128 5.35 -20.70 11.51
CA GLY A 128 6.38 -20.67 10.49
C GLY A 128 7.12 -21.99 10.31
N ARG A 129 7.66 -22.22 9.12
CA ARG A 129 8.62 -23.31 8.82
C ARG A 129 9.94 -22.80 8.30
N ASP A 130 9.93 -21.69 7.57
CA ASP A 130 11.11 -21.09 6.98
C ASP A 130 11.10 -19.57 7.21
N VAL A 131 12.27 -19.02 7.54
CA VAL A 131 12.48 -17.58 7.73
C VAL A 131 13.53 -17.13 6.72
N ARG A 132 13.11 -16.28 5.78
CA ARG A 132 14.01 -15.69 4.78
C ARG A 132 14.07 -14.18 4.96
N LEU A 133 15.28 -13.67 4.90
CA LEU A 133 15.53 -12.25 4.88
C LEU A 133 15.77 -11.85 3.43
N ALA A 134 15.05 -10.83 2.97
CA ALA A 134 15.16 -10.32 1.62
C ALA A 134 15.64 -8.87 1.66
N PHE A 135 16.59 -8.53 0.78
CA PHE A 135 17.20 -7.22 0.66
C PHE A 135 16.98 -6.73 -0.77
N TYR A 136 16.39 -5.56 -0.92
CA TYR A 136 15.99 -5.05 -2.24
C TYR A 136 16.37 -3.56 -2.36
N PRO A 137 17.06 -3.15 -3.45
CA PRO A 137 17.53 -1.78 -3.62
C PRO A 137 16.41 -0.76 -3.89
N GLY A 138 15.16 -1.19 -4.06
CA GLY A 138 14.10 -0.29 -4.51
C GLY A 138 14.33 0.11 -5.96
N GLU A 139 14.41 1.41 -6.21
CA GLU A 139 14.44 1.99 -7.55
C GLU A 139 15.86 2.21 -8.11
N ALA A 140 16.88 2.24 -7.25
CA ALA A 140 18.24 2.53 -7.67
C ALA A 140 19.25 1.62 -6.98
N ALA A 141 20.32 1.28 -7.72
CA ALA A 141 21.39 0.45 -7.19
C ALA A 141 21.94 0.99 -5.86
N VAL A 142 22.08 0.09 -4.88
CA VAL A 142 22.52 0.43 -3.53
C VAL A 142 23.57 -0.56 -3.04
N VAL A 143 24.58 -0.03 -2.36
CA VAL A 143 25.58 -0.83 -1.64
C VAL A 143 25.31 -0.71 -0.16
N ILE A 144 25.07 -1.85 0.49
CA ILE A 144 24.77 -1.92 1.92
C ILE A 144 25.90 -2.59 2.71
N LYS A 145 25.97 -2.29 4.01
CA LYS A 145 26.65 -3.11 5.00
C LYS A 145 25.57 -3.81 5.83
N LEU A 146 25.57 -5.14 5.81
CA LEU A 146 24.68 -5.91 6.66
C LEU A 146 25.07 -5.68 8.13
N GLY A 147 24.11 -5.27 8.95
CA GLY A 147 24.26 -5.18 10.39
C GLY A 147 23.97 -6.51 11.06
N PRO A 148 23.93 -6.57 12.40
CA PRO A 148 23.59 -7.80 13.10
C PRO A 148 22.15 -8.24 12.78
N ILE A 149 21.98 -9.56 12.66
CA ILE A 149 20.69 -10.25 12.70
C ILE A 149 20.54 -10.78 14.11
N GLN A 150 19.50 -10.35 14.81
CA GLN A 150 19.38 -10.56 16.25
C GLN A 150 18.03 -11.15 16.61
N GLN A 151 18.01 -12.03 17.60
CA GLN A 151 16.80 -12.51 18.23
C GLN A 151 16.68 -12.01 19.66
N SER A 152 15.45 -11.84 20.10
CA SER A 152 15.14 -11.58 21.49
C SER A 152 13.95 -12.43 21.93
N LYS A 153 13.95 -12.84 23.20
CA LYS A 153 12.79 -13.50 23.79
C LYS A 153 11.62 -12.52 23.92
N LEU A 154 10.43 -13.07 24.18
CA LEU A 154 9.26 -12.27 24.52
C LEU A 154 9.55 -11.30 25.67
N GLY A 155 9.12 -10.06 25.47
CA GLY A 155 9.06 -9.06 26.52
C GLY A 155 7.83 -9.21 27.42
N THR A 156 7.61 -8.16 28.20
CA THR A 156 6.38 -7.98 28.98
C THR A 156 5.40 -7.18 28.15
N GLU A 157 4.15 -7.64 28.04
CA GLU A 157 3.11 -6.85 27.38
C GLU A 157 2.90 -5.54 28.12
N GLN A 158 2.98 -4.42 27.39
CA GLN A 158 2.72 -3.10 27.96
C GLN A 158 1.23 -2.78 27.88
N ARG A 159 0.66 -2.28 28.99
CA ARG A 159 -0.76 -1.89 29.04
C ARG A 159 -1.13 -0.87 27.96
N SER A 160 -0.26 0.10 27.69
CA SER A 160 -0.45 1.13 26.65
C SER A 160 -0.51 0.52 25.25
N VAL A 161 0.37 -0.44 24.95
CA VAL A 161 0.37 -1.20 23.68
C VAL A 161 -0.93 -1.97 23.54
N ARG A 162 -1.36 -2.71 24.57
CA ARG A 162 -2.62 -3.47 24.55
C ARG A 162 -3.84 -2.58 24.30
N GLN A 163 -3.88 -1.39 24.91
CA GLN A 163 -4.94 -0.41 24.68
C GLN A 163 -4.96 0.11 23.24
N ARG A 164 -3.78 0.49 22.69
CA ARG A 164 -3.66 0.92 21.29
C ARG A 164 -4.05 -0.18 20.31
N PHE A 165 -3.60 -1.41 20.54
CA PHE A 165 -3.99 -2.57 19.74
C PHE A 165 -5.50 -2.80 19.77
N SER A 166 -6.13 -2.73 20.94
CA SER A 166 -7.59 -2.88 21.08
C SER A 166 -8.36 -1.81 20.30
N ALA A 167 -7.86 -0.57 20.30
CA ALA A 167 -8.46 0.53 19.52
C ALA A 167 -8.30 0.32 18.01
N LEU A 168 -7.14 -0.16 17.55
CA LEU A 168 -6.92 -0.50 16.14
C LEU A 168 -7.79 -1.70 15.72
N LEU A 169 -7.87 -2.74 16.55
CA LEU A 169 -8.73 -3.89 16.32
C LEU A 169 -10.20 -3.49 16.21
N SER A 170 -10.67 -2.58 17.05
CA SER A 170 -12.04 -2.04 16.95
C SER A 170 -12.28 -1.35 15.61
N GLN A 171 -11.31 -0.60 15.09
CA GLN A 171 -11.42 0.04 13.78
C GLN A 171 -11.39 -0.98 12.64
N VAL A 172 -10.50 -1.98 12.72
CA VAL A 172 -10.45 -3.09 11.74
C VAL A 172 -11.80 -3.83 11.72
N ARG A 173 -12.40 -4.12 12.88
CA ARG A 173 -13.74 -4.73 12.98
C ARG A 173 -14.82 -3.89 12.32
N GLN A 174 -14.77 -2.57 12.50
CA GLN A 174 -15.78 -1.67 11.95
C GLN A 174 -15.66 -1.54 10.42
N LEU A 175 -14.43 -1.52 9.91
CA LEU A 175 -14.16 -1.20 8.51
C LEU A 175 -14.09 -2.43 7.61
N TYR A 176 -13.63 -3.58 8.10
CA TYR A 176 -13.34 -4.71 7.24
C TYR A 176 -14.58 -5.20 6.47
N TYR A 177 -14.45 -5.34 5.15
CA TYR A 177 -15.59 -5.59 4.25
C TYR A 177 -16.30 -6.93 4.49
N ARG A 178 -15.64 -7.90 5.15
CA ARG A 178 -16.19 -9.22 5.52
C ARG A 178 -16.19 -9.43 7.03
N SER A 179 -16.36 -8.35 7.80
CA SER A 179 -16.29 -8.38 9.26
C SER A 179 -17.18 -9.46 9.92
N ASP A 180 -18.38 -9.69 9.36
CA ASP A 180 -19.33 -10.68 9.86
C ASP A 180 -18.90 -12.14 9.64
N GLU A 181 -17.90 -12.38 8.78
CA GLU A 181 -17.37 -13.71 8.49
C GLU A 181 -16.10 -14.03 9.30
N VAL A 182 -15.60 -13.06 10.08
CA VAL A 182 -14.34 -13.19 10.80
C VAL A 182 -14.56 -13.87 12.15
N ASP A 183 -13.77 -14.90 12.42
CA ASP A 183 -13.52 -15.37 13.78
C ASP A 183 -12.53 -14.41 14.46
N TRP A 184 -13.09 -13.41 15.15
CA TRP A 184 -12.31 -12.34 15.77
C TRP A 184 -11.46 -12.81 16.94
N ASP A 185 -11.87 -13.87 17.63
CA ASP A 185 -11.11 -14.44 18.75
C ASP A 185 -9.85 -15.14 18.20
N LEU A 186 -10.00 -15.93 17.13
CA LEU A 186 -8.87 -16.57 16.45
C LEU A 186 -7.91 -15.54 15.81
N ALA A 187 -8.46 -14.48 15.20
CA ALA A 187 -7.65 -13.42 14.60
C ALA A 187 -6.83 -12.65 15.66
N GLU A 188 -7.41 -12.39 16.83
CA GLU A 188 -6.71 -11.75 17.96
C GLU A 188 -5.66 -12.68 18.56
N GLU A 189 -5.95 -13.98 18.72
CA GLU A 189 -5.01 -14.98 19.25
C GLU A 189 -3.73 -15.04 18.40
N LYS A 190 -3.85 -15.00 17.07
CA LYS A 190 -2.72 -14.99 16.13
C LYS A 190 -1.77 -13.80 16.32
N ALA A 191 -2.29 -12.66 16.77
CA ALA A 191 -1.51 -11.45 17.02
C ALA A 191 -1.01 -11.34 18.47
N ALA A 192 -1.68 -11.98 19.44
CA ALA A 192 -1.51 -11.75 20.87
C ALA A 192 -0.06 -11.88 21.37
N LEU A 193 0.67 -12.92 20.94
CA LEU A 193 2.06 -13.11 21.37
C LEU A 193 3.01 -12.03 20.85
N SER A 194 2.73 -11.44 19.69
CA SER A 194 3.54 -10.35 19.16
C SER A 194 3.44 -9.09 20.04
N LEU A 195 2.35 -8.87 20.76
CA LEU A 195 2.22 -7.71 21.67
C LEU A 195 3.25 -7.70 22.82
N ARG A 196 3.90 -8.84 23.06
CA ARG A 196 4.98 -9.02 24.04
C ARG A 196 6.36 -8.80 23.40
N ALA A 197 6.57 -7.63 22.80
CA ALA A 197 7.85 -7.26 22.19
C ALA A 197 8.88 -6.73 23.22
N PRO A 198 10.18 -6.75 22.87
CA PRO A 198 11.20 -5.97 23.56
C PRO A 198 10.82 -4.47 23.63
N MET A 199 11.28 -3.77 24.67
CA MET A 199 10.86 -2.39 24.97
C MET A 199 11.16 -1.38 23.87
N ASP A 200 12.15 -1.67 23.03
CA ASP A 200 12.62 -0.84 21.92
C ASP A 200 11.96 -1.18 20.57
N VAL A 201 10.90 -2.00 20.58
CA VAL A 201 10.10 -2.35 19.39
C VAL A 201 8.65 -1.93 19.63
N ASP A 202 8.06 -1.17 18.69
CA ASP A 202 6.60 -1.01 18.62
C ASP A 202 6.01 -2.27 17.96
N PRO A 203 5.27 -3.13 18.69
CA PRO A 203 4.76 -4.38 18.12
C PRO A 203 3.56 -4.17 17.20
N LEU A 204 2.91 -3.00 17.20
CA LEU A 204 1.61 -2.81 16.56
C LEU A 204 1.62 -3.09 15.05
N PRO A 205 2.61 -2.65 14.24
CA PRO A 205 2.65 -2.99 12.82
C PRO A 205 2.68 -4.50 12.57
N THR A 206 3.50 -5.24 13.34
CA THR A 206 3.57 -6.71 13.24
C THR A 206 2.27 -7.36 13.69
N ALA A 207 1.72 -6.94 14.83
CA ALA A 207 0.48 -7.49 15.38
C ALA A 207 -0.70 -7.31 14.41
N ILE A 208 -0.85 -6.11 13.85
CA ILE A 208 -1.90 -5.82 12.86
C ILE A 208 -1.64 -6.56 11.55
N SER A 209 -0.39 -6.69 11.10
CA SER A 209 -0.06 -7.47 9.90
C SER A 209 -0.47 -8.94 10.08
N LEU A 210 -0.11 -9.58 11.20
CA LEU A 210 -0.52 -10.95 11.49
C LEU A 210 -2.03 -11.10 11.58
N LEU A 211 -2.71 -10.13 12.21
CA LEU A 211 -4.17 -10.12 12.32
C LEU A 211 -4.83 -10.05 10.94
N VAL A 212 -4.48 -9.06 10.11
CA VAL A 212 -5.07 -8.84 8.79
C VAL A 212 -4.74 -9.98 7.82
N SER A 213 -3.53 -10.54 7.93
CA SER A 213 -3.10 -11.72 7.15
C SER A 213 -3.90 -12.98 7.47
N SER A 214 -4.68 -12.98 8.54
CA SER A 214 -5.57 -14.09 8.90
C SER A 214 -7.03 -13.94 8.47
N LEU A 215 -7.41 -12.76 7.96
CA LEU A 215 -8.79 -12.45 7.61
C LEU A 215 -9.20 -13.06 6.24
N PRO A 216 -10.47 -13.48 6.08
CA PRO A 216 -10.96 -14.09 4.84
C PRO A 216 -11.02 -13.09 3.68
N GLY A 217 -10.26 -13.35 2.61
CA GLY A 217 -10.24 -12.48 1.42
C GLY A 217 -9.39 -11.22 1.62
N ASN A 218 -8.28 -11.35 2.35
CA ASN A 218 -7.26 -10.32 2.58
C ASN A 218 -6.26 -10.14 1.41
N ALA A 219 -6.67 -10.40 0.17
CA ALA A 219 -5.77 -10.33 -0.97
C ALA A 219 -5.30 -8.90 -1.30
N HIS A 220 -5.94 -7.87 -0.75
CA HIS A 220 -5.74 -6.47 -1.16
C HIS A 220 -5.58 -5.47 -0.01
N TYR A 221 -4.79 -5.81 1.02
CA TYR A 221 -4.30 -4.83 2.01
C TYR A 221 -2.85 -4.43 1.74
N ILE A 222 -2.49 -3.19 2.07
CA ILE A 222 -1.12 -2.68 1.84
C ILE A 222 -0.64 -1.95 3.08
N PHE A 223 0.50 -2.39 3.63
CA PHE A 223 1.23 -1.58 4.61
C PHE A 223 2.08 -0.56 3.85
N ARG A 224 2.03 0.69 4.31
CA ARG A 224 2.87 1.77 3.80
C ARG A 224 3.77 2.26 4.92
N SER A 225 4.97 2.69 4.54
CA SER A 225 5.78 3.57 5.37
C SER A 225 5.30 4.99 5.08
N ASP A 226 5.05 5.77 6.12
CA ASP A 226 4.67 7.19 5.99
C ASP A 226 5.92 8.08 5.82
N GLN A 227 7.11 7.48 5.68
CA GLN A 227 8.31 8.17 5.21
C GLN A 227 8.18 8.46 3.71
N PRO A 228 8.55 9.67 3.25
CA PRO A 228 8.48 10.02 1.83
C PRO A 228 9.39 9.09 1.03
N ALA A 229 8.79 8.23 0.21
CA ALA A 229 9.53 7.42 -0.74
C ALA A 229 10.08 8.34 -1.83
N GLY A 230 11.40 8.31 -2.04
CA GLY A 230 12.01 8.95 -3.21
C GLY A 230 11.73 8.17 -4.48
N SER A 231 10.45 8.10 -4.91
CA SER A 231 10.08 7.42 -6.15
C SER A 231 10.12 8.36 -7.36
N ASP A 232 10.68 7.91 -8.48
CA ASP A 232 10.56 8.62 -9.75
C ASP A 232 9.08 8.66 -10.18
N VAL A 233 8.53 9.87 -10.30
CA VAL A 233 7.14 10.09 -10.71
C VAL A 233 6.97 9.68 -12.18
N VAL A 234 6.28 8.57 -12.42
CA VAL A 234 5.87 8.14 -13.77
C VAL A 234 4.57 8.85 -14.14
N LEU A 235 4.65 9.75 -15.13
CA LEU A 235 3.49 10.52 -15.60
C LEU A 235 2.87 9.91 -16.87
N PRO A 236 1.59 10.22 -17.17
CA PRO A 236 0.94 9.77 -18.39
C PRO A 236 1.71 10.16 -19.65
N SER A 237 1.67 9.31 -20.67
CA SER A 237 2.37 9.55 -21.93
C SER A 237 1.43 9.47 -23.13
N CYS A 238 1.79 10.16 -24.22
CA CYS A 238 0.94 10.31 -25.38
C CYS A 238 1.71 9.89 -26.64
N VAL A 239 1.21 8.90 -27.36
CA VAL A 239 1.88 8.29 -28.52
C VAL A 239 0.99 8.42 -29.74
N HIS A 240 1.52 8.95 -30.85
CA HIS A 240 0.83 8.93 -32.14
C HIS A 240 0.93 7.53 -32.75
N LEU A 241 -0.19 6.95 -33.16
CA LEU A 241 -0.21 5.61 -33.76
C LEU A 241 -0.27 5.71 -35.29
N ALA A 242 -1.40 6.17 -35.81
CA ALA A 242 -1.63 6.31 -37.26
C ALA A 242 -2.79 7.25 -37.55
N GLY A 243 -2.70 8.04 -38.62
CA GLY A 243 -3.76 8.97 -39.01
C GLY A 243 -4.14 9.92 -37.87
N SER A 244 -5.42 9.91 -37.46
CA SER A 244 -5.95 10.69 -36.33
C SER A 244 -6.09 9.89 -35.03
N ARG A 245 -5.45 8.71 -34.94
CA ARG A 245 -5.47 7.85 -33.75
C ARG A 245 -4.25 8.08 -32.87
N TRP A 246 -4.50 8.24 -31.58
CA TRP A 246 -3.49 8.43 -30.54
C TRP A 246 -3.69 7.45 -29.39
N ARG A 247 -2.60 7.12 -28.70
CA ARG A 247 -2.60 6.31 -27.50
C ARG A 247 -2.26 7.17 -26.29
N LEU A 248 -3.07 7.06 -25.23
CA LEU A 248 -2.74 7.55 -23.90
C LEU A 248 -2.27 6.36 -23.08
N ASP A 249 -0.99 6.34 -22.69
CA ASP A 249 -0.48 5.39 -21.70
C ASP A 249 -0.70 6.00 -20.31
N LEU A 250 -1.55 5.36 -19.50
CA LEU A 250 -1.95 5.85 -18.18
C LEU A 250 -1.35 4.92 -17.11
N PRO A 251 -0.18 5.25 -16.51
CA PRO A 251 0.46 4.43 -15.49
C PRO A 251 -0.28 4.52 -14.14
N GLY A 252 0.13 3.75 -13.14
CA GLY A 252 -0.33 3.96 -11.76
C GLY A 252 -0.05 5.39 -11.29
N THR A 253 -0.87 5.91 -10.36
CA THR A 253 -0.71 7.30 -9.90
C THR A 253 0.46 7.42 -8.92
N PRO A 254 1.11 8.59 -8.86
CA PRO A 254 2.12 8.87 -7.84
C PRO A 254 1.52 8.93 -6.42
N ASP A 255 2.33 8.63 -5.40
CA ASP A 255 1.91 8.61 -4.00
C ASP A 255 1.76 10.03 -3.38
N ASP A 256 2.53 11.05 -3.81
CA ASP A 256 2.27 12.45 -3.46
C ASP A 256 2.86 13.50 -4.45
N GLY A 257 2.39 14.76 -4.32
CA GLY A 257 2.94 15.97 -4.96
C GLY A 257 2.73 16.14 -6.46
N ALA A 258 2.46 15.08 -7.21
CA ALA A 258 2.42 15.11 -8.67
C ALA A 258 1.04 14.86 -9.31
N ALA A 259 -0.03 14.75 -8.51
CA ALA A 259 -1.39 14.51 -8.99
C ALA A 259 -1.84 15.55 -10.04
N GLU A 260 -1.57 16.84 -9.81
CA GLU A 260 -1.91 17.91 -10.76
C GLU A 260 -1.14 17.75 -12.09
N ALA A 261 0.15 17.43 -12.01
CA ALA A 261 0.97 17.18 -13.19
C ALA A 261 0.50 15.94 -13.97
N TYR A 262 0.08 14.89 -13.26
CA TYR A 262 -0.49 13.68 -13.81
C TYR A 262 -1.77 14.00 -14.60
N VAL A 263 -2.73 14.67 -13.98
CA VAL A 263 -4.00 15.06 -14.62
C VAL A 263 -3.77 15.97 -15.83
N ARG A 264 -2.96 17.02 -15.67
CA ARG A 264 -2.62 17.97 -16.74
C ARG A 264 -1.99 17.27 -17.94
N ARG A 265 -1.12 16.27 -17.70
CA ARG A 265 -0.45 15.53 -18.77
C ARG A 265 -1.41 14.65 -19.56
N ALA A 266 -2.35 13.99 -18.88
CA ALA A 266 -3.41 13.23 -19.53
C ALA A 266 -4.34 14.15 -20.34
N HIS A 267 -4.76 15.28 -19.78
CA HIS A 267 -5.59 16.25 -20.49
C HIS A 267 -4.91 16.80 -21.73
N ALA A 268 -3.64 17.20 -21.64
CA ALA A 268 -2.86 17.68 -22.79
C ALA A 268 -2.75 16.64 -23.91
N CYS A 269 -2.77 15.34 -23.58
CA CYS A 269 -2.91 14.30 -24.58
C CYS A 269 -4.32 14.32 -25.18
N LEU A 270 -5.35 14.16 -24.35
CA LEU A 270 -6.75 13.98 -24.77
C LEU A 270 -7.34 15.19 -25.53
N THR A 271 -6.78 16.38 -25.38
CA THR A 271 -7.25 17.60 -26.05
C THR A 271 -6.47 17.94 -27.32
N LYS A 272 -5.69 17.01 -27.87
CA LYS A 272 -4.97 17.21 -29.14
C LYS A 272 -5.95 17.47 -30.30
N PRO A 273 -5.87 18.63 -30.98
CA PRO A 273 -6.80 18.99 -32.06
C PRO A 273 -6.82 18.00 -33.25
N GLU A 274 -5.70 17.33 -33.51
CA GLU A 274 -5.53 16.35 -34.58
C GLU A 274 -6.11 14.96 -34.26
N ALA A 275 -6.44 14.69 -33.00
CA ALA A 275 -6.92 13.39 -32.55
C ALA A 275 -8.43 13.24 -32.75
N LYS A 276 -8.85 12.11 -33.33
CA LYS A 276 -10.27 11.74 -33.54
C LYS A 276 -10.61 10.36 -32.99
N SER A 277 -9.60 9.60 -32.54
CA SER A 277 -9.76 8.25 -31.98
C SER A 277 -8.67 8.01 -30.93
N TRP A 278 -9.05 7.35 -29.84
CA TRP A 278 -8.16 7.08 -28.71
C TRP A 278 -7.99 5.59 -28.46
N LEU A 279 -6.78 5.20 -28.12
CA LEU A 279 -6.47 3.96 -27.42
C LEU A 279 -5.99 4.34 -26.02
N VAL A 280 -6.75 4.02 -24.98
CA VAL A 280 -6.30 4.22 -23.60
C VAL A 280 -5.67 2.93 -23.12
N ASN A 281 -4.37 2.96 -22.85
CA ASN A 281 -3.61 1.81 -22.40
C ASN A 281 -3.55 1.79 -20.87
N LEU A 282 -4.13 0.75 -20.29
CA LEU A 282 -4.17 0.48 -18.85
C LEU A 282 -3.41 -0.80 -18.46
N THR A 283 -2.72 -1.46 -19.39
CA THR A 283 -2.19 -2.82 -19.19
C THR A 283 -1.20 -2.95 -18.03
N ASP A 284 -0.46 -1.87 -17.74
CA ASP A 284 0.55 -1.80 -16.68
C ASP A 284 0.16 -0.83 -15.53
N ASN A 285 -1.12 -0.47 -15.43
CA ASN A 285 -1.61 0.44 -14.39
C ASN A 285 -2.04 -0.32 -13.13
N PHE A 286 -1.14 -0.46 -12.16
CA PHE A 286 -1.43 -1.20 -10.92
C PHE A 286 -2.35 -0.46 -9.92
N GLY A 287 -2.83 0.75 -10.24
CA GLY A 287 -3.75 1.51 -9.41
C GLY A 287 -3.14 2.77 -8.79
N GLY A 288 -3.41 3.00 -7.51
CA GLY A 288 -3.07 4.23 -6.78
C GLY A 288 -4.31 5.02 -6.34
N ASP A 289 -4.32 6.34 -6.46
CA ASP A 289 -5.47 7.20 -6.17
C ASP A 289 -6.50 7.14 -7.31
N VAL A 290 -7.66 6.56 -6.99
CA VAL A 290 -8.77 6.42 -7.94
C VAL A 290 -9.26 7.77 -8.47
N PHE A 291 -9.35 8.81 -7.63
CA PHE A 291 -9.89 10.10 -8.02
C PHE A 291 -8.96 10.82 -9.00
N VAL A 292 -7.65 10.66 -8.83
CA VAL A 292 -6.66 11.18 -9.79
C VAL A 292 -6.79 10.47 -11.15
N GLN A 293 -7.04 9.16 -11.19
CA GLN A 293 -7.26 8.44 -12.45
C GLN A 293 -8.54 8.89 -13.16
N PHE A 294 -9.65 9.05 -12.43
CA PHE A 294 -10.89 9.59 -12.98
C PHE A 294 -10.71 11.02 -13.48
N ALA A 295 -9.99 11.87 -12.74
CA ALA A 295 -9.71 13.25 -13.16
C ALA A 295 -8.88 13.27 -14.45
N ALA A 296 -7.85 12.42 -14.56
CA ALA A 296 -7.01 12.30 -15.75
C ALA A 296 -7.82 11.90 -17.00
N LEU A 297 -8.85 11.06 -16.83
CA LEU A 297 -9.70 10.56 -17.91
C LEU A 297 -11.00 11.36 -18.09
N ALA A 298 -11.26 12.38 -17.28
CA ALA A 298 -12.50 13.16 -17.31
C ALA A 298 -12.89 13.68 -18.71
N PRO A 299 -11.96 14.14 -19.58
CA PRO A 299 -12.31 14.55 -20.94
C PRO A 299 -12.95 13.43 -21.78
N LEU A 300 -12.60 12.16 -21.54
CA LEU A 300 -13.17 11.01 -22.23
C LEU A 300 -14.43 10.49 -21.55
N LEU A 301 -14.43 10.43 -20.22
CA LEU A 301 -15.52 9.82 -19.47
C LEU A 301 -16.78 10.71 -19.48
N GLY A 302 -16.58 12.03 -19.49
CA GLY A 302 -17.66 13.01 -19.41
C GLY A 302 -18.38 13.01 -18.07
N ASP A 303 -19.31 13.95 -17.92
CA ASP A 303 -20.01 14.21 -16.66
C ASP A 303 -20.97 13.06 -16.27
N GLY A 304 -21.22 12.95 -14.96
CA GLY A 304 -22.19 12.04 -14.37
C GLY A 304 -21.55 10.96 -13.50
N PRO A 305 -22.36 9.99 -13.03
CA PRO A 305 -21.87 8.89 -12.22
C PRO A 305 -21.16 7.84 -13.08
N HIS A 306 -20.15 7.17 -12.51
CA HIS A 306 -19.33 6.19 -13.22
C HIS A 306 -19.29 4.82 -12.57
N MET A 307 -19.13 4.77 -11.26
CA MET A 307 -19.11 3.54 -10.46
C MET A 307 -19.44 3.89 -9.01
N GLN A 308 -19.53 2.88 -8.15
CA GLN A 308 -19.69 3.10 -6.71
C GLN A 308 -18.83 2.14 -5.89
N PHE A 309 -18.40 2.60 -4.72
CA PHE A 309 -17.89 1.70 -3.68
C PHE A 309 -19.05 1.25 -2.80
N THR A 310 -18.99 0.02 -2.30
CA THR A 310 -19.95 -0.50 -1.32
C THR A 310 -19.20 -1.03 -0.12
N ASN A 311 -19.67 -0.77 1.10
CA ASN A 311 -19.03 -1.29 2.31
C ASN A 311 -19.88 -2.39 2.98
N SER A 312 -19.32 -3.02 4.01
CA SER A 312 -19.99 -4.11 4.77
C SER A 312 -21.30 -3.68 5.44
N GLN A 313 -21.51 -2.38 5.65
CA GLN A 313 -22.72 -1.83 6.25
C GLN A 313 -23.84 -1.59 5.21
N GLY A 314 -23.61 -1.93 3.94
CA GLY A 314 -24.56 -1.71 2.85
C GLY A 314 -24.59 -0.27 2.33
N ASN A 315 -23.68 0.60 2.79
CA ASN A 315 -23.58 1.95 2.27
C ASN A 315 -22.95 1.94 0.87
N SER A 316 -23.41 2.83 0.01
CA SER A 316 -22.88 3.03 -1.35
C SER A 316 -22.29 4.42 -1.49
N PHE A 317 -21.11 4.52 -2.11
CA PHE A 317 -20.36 5.76 -2.31
C PHE A 317 -20.11 5.96 -3.80
N VAL A 318 -20.93 6.80 -4.44
CA VAL A 318 -20.88 7.03 -5.88
C VAL A 318 -19.68 7.90 -6.23
N VAL A 319 -18.91 7.47 -7.24
CA VAL A 319 -17.88 8.29 -7.89
C VAL A 319 -18.50 8.92 -9.12
N SER A 320 -18.46 10.24 -9.19
CA SER A 320 -18.99 11.02 -10.31
C SER A 320 -18.01 12.07 -10.79
N ILE A 321 -18.13 12.45 -12.06
CA ILE A 321 -17.41 13.56 -12.67
C ILE A 321 -18.40 14.71 -12.91
N ASP A 322 -17.99 15.92 -12.63
CA ASP A 322 -18.61 17.12 -13.18
C ASP A 322 -17.59 17.87 -14.07
N ALA A 323 -17.95 19.07 -14.54
CA ALA A 323 -17.13 19.83 -15.46
C ALA A 323 -15.68 20.09 -15.00
N GLN A 324 -15.41 20.10 -13.68
CA GLN A 324 -14.11 20.47 -13.12
C GLN A 324 -13.69 19.67 -11.87
N ALA A 325 -14.48 18.69 -11.43
CA ALA A 325 -14.18 17.89 -10.25
C ALA A 325 -14.58 16.41 -10.40
N VAL A 326 -13.77 15.54 -9.82
CA VAL A 326 -14.19 14.19 -9.44
C VAL A 326 -14.73 14.28 -8.04
N ARG A 327 -15.90 13.69 -7.83
CA ARG A 327 -16.61 13.74 -6.56
C ARG A 327 -16.86 12.35 -6.02
N LEU A 328 -16.75 12.22 -4.71
CA LEU A 328 -17.24 11.08 -3.96
C LEU A 328 -18.49 11.55 -3.22
N GLN A 329 -19.66 11.05 -3.62
CA GLN A 329 -20.93 11.64 -3.18
C GLN A 329 -20.95 13.16 -3.45
N ASP A 330 -21.09 13.98 -2.40
CA ASP A 330 -21.16 15.43 -2.51
C ASP A 330 -19.82 16.15 -2.27
N GLU A 331 -18.72 15.41 -2.07
CA GLU A 331 -17.39 15.98 -1.77
C GLU A 331 -16.49 16.01 -3.01
N ASP A 332 -15.84 17.15 -3.26
CA ASP A 332 -14.85 17.29 -4.32
C ASP A 332 -13.53 16.67 -3.90
N MET A 333 -13.10 15.63 -4.60
CA MET A 333 -11.87 14.90 -4.30
C MET A 333 -10.67 15.47 -5.05
N VAL A 334 -10.83 15.70 -6.35
CA VAL A 334 -9.80 16.26 -7.23
C VAL A 334 -10.43 17.29 -8.16
N ARG A 335 -9.79 18.45 -8.31
CA ARG A 335 -10.24 19.55 -9.18
C ARG A 335 -9.21 19.84 -10.27
N TRP A 336 -9.68 20.33 -11.42
CA TRP A 336 -8.84 20.76 -12.54
C TRP A 336 -9.41 22.00 -13.23
N GLU A 337 -8.59 22.62 -14.09
CA GLU A 337 -9.06 23.67 -14.99
C GLU A 337 -9.89 23.08 -16.13
N ALA A 338 -11.01 23.71 -16.48
CA ALA A 338 -11.88 23.17 -17.54
C ALA A 338 -11.13 22.92 -18.85
N VAL A 339 -11.34 21.73 -19.41
CA VAL A 339 -10.79 21.28 -20.70
C VAL A 339 -11.91 20.77 -21.61
N PRO A 340 -11.74 20.83 -22.95
CA PRO A 340 -12.75 20.32 -23.87
C PRO A 340 -13.06 18.84 -23.62
N ASN A 341 -14.35 18.51 -23.57
CA ASN A 341 -14.84 17.13 -23.49
C ASN A 341 -14.75 16.46 -24.87
N VAL A 342 -14.20 15.25 -24.90
CA VAL A 342 -14.00 14.40 -26.09
C VAL A 342 -14.72 13.04 -25.96
N ALA A 343 -15.72 12.91 -25.09
CA ALA A 343 -16.44 11.67 -24.79
C ALA A 343 -17.11 10.99 -26.02
N ASN A 344 -17.38 11.74 -27.08
CA ASN A 344 -18.00 11.23 -28.32
C ASN A 344 -16.97 10.75 -29.37
N THR A 345 -15.69 10.62 -29.02
CA THR A 345 -14.64 10.11 -29.90
C THR A 345 -14.60 8.58 -29.93
N ASN A 346 -14.08 8.01 -31.02
CA ASN A 346 -13.93 6.55 -31.11
C ASN A 346 -12.79 6.07 -30.20
N THR A 347 -13.16 5.57 -29.01
CA THR A 347 -12.23 5.23 -27.93
C THR A 347 -12.27 3.74 -27.60
N VAL A 348 -11.09 3.15 -27.46
CA VAL A 348 -10.90 1.77 -26.97
C VAL A 348 -9.99 1.78 -25.75
N PHE A 349 -10.34 1.00 -24.74
CA PHE A 349 -9.51 0.75 -23.57
C PHE A 349 -8.81 -0.60 -23.70
N ALA A 350 -7.48 -0.63 -23.56
CA ALA A 350 -6.69 -1.84 -23.48
C ALA A 350 -6.47 -2.22 -22.01
N LEU A 351 -6.90 -3.42 -21.63
CA LEU A 351 -6.81 -3.98 -20.28
C LEU A 351 -5.79 -5.12 -20.26
N GLY A 352 -5.20 -5.35 -19.10
CA GLY A 352 -4.27 -6.45 -18.89
C GLY A 352 -4.17 -6.83 -17.42
N PRO A 353 -3.45 -7.91 -17.09
CA PRO A 353 -3.31 -8.41 -15.72
C PRO A 353 -2.56 -7.44 -14.79
N GLY A 354 -1.84 -6.45 -15.33
CA GLY A 354 -1.25 -5.36 -14.56
C GLY A 354 -2.25 -4.28 -14.15
N CYS A 355 -3.44 -4.22 -14.77
CA CYS A 355 -4.52 -3.33 -14.34
C CYS A 355 -5.11 -3.83 -13.02
N GLY A 356 -4.74 -3.20 -11.91
CA GLY A 356 -5.15 -3.58 -10.57
C GLY A 356 -5.75 -2.43 -9.77
N SER A 357 -6.53 -2.75 -8.75
CA SER A 357 -6.98 -1.79 -7.74
C SER A 357 -7.73 -0.61 -8.38
N SER A 358 -7.30 0.64 -8.18
CA SER A 358 -7.90 1.83 -8.78
C SER A 358 -7.97 1.83 -10.32
N CYS A 359 -7.10 1.07 -11.01
CA CYS A 359 -7.26 0.86 -12.46
C CYS A 359 -8.53 0.07 -12.78
N GLU A 360 -8.88 -0.90 -11.94
CA GLU A 360 -10.08 -1.72 -12.13
C GLU A 360 -11.35 -0.92 -11.86
N ALA A 361 -11.31 0.10 -11.00
CA ALA A 361 -12.39 1.07 -10.85
C ALA A 361 -12.66 1.82 -12.18
N VAL A 362 -11.60 2.24 -12.89
CA VAL A 362 -11.73 2.80 -14.24
C VAL A 362 -12.27 1.75 -15.21
N ALA A 363 -11.76 0.52 -15.18
CA ALA A 363 -12.20 -0.57 -16.05
C ALA A 363 -13.69 -0.89 -15.87
N ILE A 364 -14.20 -0.91 -14.63
CA ILE A 364 -15.62 -1.04 -14.30
C ILE A 364 -16.42 0.12 -14.90
N ALA A 365 -15.95 1.36 -14.71
CA ALA A 365 -16.64 2.55 -15.18
C ALA A 365 -16.75 2.64 -16.71
N VAL A 366 -15.80 2.08 -17.46
CA VAL A 366 -15.81 2.11 -18.94
C VAL A 366 -16.51 0.90 -19.56
N LYS A 367 -16.68 -0.18 -18.80
CA LYS A 367 -17.32 -1.41 -19.28
C LYS A 367 -18.76 -1.13 -19.72
N GLY A 368 -19.11 -1.57 -20.94
CA GLY A 368 -20.43 -1.33 -21.53
C GLY A 368 -20.66 0.09 -22.06
N ARG A 369 -19.74 1.04 -21.79
CA ARG A 369 -19.76 2.41 -22.34
C ARG A 369 -18.75 2.60 -23.46
N PHE A 370 -17.60 1.94 -23.35
CA PHE A 370 -16.53 1.95 -24.33
C PHE A 370 -16.18 0.52 -24.74
N LYS A 371 -15.53 0.37 -25.91
CA LYS A 371 -14.97 -0.91 -26.31
C LYS A 371 -13.74 -1.21 -25.46
N THR A 372 -13.65 -2.43 -24.98
CA THR A 372 -12.51 -2.93 -24.20
C THR A 372 -11.84 -4.11 -24.91
N VAL A 373 -10.50 -4.13 -24.95
CA VAL A 373 -9.71 -5.20 -25.57
C VAL A 373 -8.57 -5.63 -24.65
N GLY A 374 -8.01 -6.82 -24.84
CA GLY A 374 -6.80 -7.27 -24.13
C GLY A 374 -7.07 -8.49 -23.26
N GLN A 375 -6.67 -8.45 -22.00
CA GLN A 375 -6.79 -9.56 -21.05
C GLN A 375 -7.56 -9.13 -19.80
N SER A 376 -7.97 -10.11 -19.00
CA SER A 376 -8.62 -9.86 -17.70
C SER A 376 -7.70 -9.10 -16.75
N THR A 377 -8.30 -8.25 -15.91
CA THR A 377 -7.60 -7.44 -14.89
C THR A 377 -7.10 -8.27 -13.70
N ALA A 378 -6.40 -7.63 -12.76
CA ALA A 378 -5.74 -8.30 -11.63
C ALA A 378 -6.71 -8.95 -10.61
N GLY A 379 -7.97 -8.53 -10.56
CA GLY A 379 -8.97 -9.05 -9.62
C GLY A 379 -8.86 -8.46 -8.21
N LEU A 380 -8.36 -7.23 -8.09
CA LEU A 380 -8.21 -6.47 -6.85
C LEU A 380 -9.31 -5.40 -6.71
N THR A 381 -10.56 -5.78 -7.03
CA THR A 381 -11.74 -4.91 -7.15
C THR A 381 -12.39 -4.57 -5.80
N THR A 382 -11.56 -4.08 -4.88
CA THR A 382 -11.98 -3.71 -3.53
C THR A 382 -11.60 -2.26 -3.21
N ALA A 383 -12.39 -1.62 -2.34
CA ALA A 383 -12.07 -0.31 -1.79
C ALA A 383 -11.21 -0.47 -0.54
N ASN A 384 -10.27 0.45 -0.35
CA ASN A 384 -9.42 0.48 0.84
C ASN A 384 -9.64 1.77 1.63
N GLU A 385 -9.61 1.64 2.95
CA GLU A 385 -9.53 2.77 3.88
C GLU A 385 -8.18 2.76 4.60
N THR A 386 -7.64 3.96 4.84
CA THR A 386 -6.34 4.13 5.50
C THR A 386 -6.52 4.13 7.01
N LEU A 387 -5.83 3.21 7.69
CA LEU A 387 -5.69 3.12 9.13
C LEU A 387 -4.27 3.50 9.55
N THR A 388 -4.11 4.59 10.30
CA THR A 388 -2.82 4.95 10.89
C THR A 388 -2.50 4.01 12.05
N ILE A 389 -1.38 3.31 11.98
CA ILE A 389 -0.92 2.37 13.02
C ILE A 389 -0.06 3.10 14.06
N ASN A 390 0.90 3.88 13.56
CA ASN A 390 1.76 4.77 14.35
C ASN A 390 2.32 5.87 13.42
N ALA A 391 3.34 6.61 13.86
CA ALA A 391 3.92 7.71 13.09
C ALA A 391 4.70 7.27 11.83
N GLU A 392 5.01 5.98 11.71
CA GLU A 392 5.82 5.43 10.63
C GLU A 392 5.02 4.55 9.68
N TYR A 393 3.89 4.01 10.12
CA TYR A 393 3.12 3.03 9.37
C TYR A 393 1.64 3.39 9.29
N SER A 394 1.13 3.26 8.07
CA SER A 394 -0.29 3.20 7.77
C SER A 394 -0.64 1.90 7.05
N LEU A 395 -1.90 1.50 7.18
CA LEU A 395 -2.48 0.31 6.55
C LEU A 395 -3.62 0.75 5.64
N ALA A 396 -3.51 0.50 4.35
CA ALA A 396 -4.66 0.45 3.46
C ALA A 396 -5.40 -0.87 3.70
N LEU A 397 -6.48 -0.82 4.49
CA LEU A 397 -7.31 -1.97 4.83
C LEU A 397 -8.46 -2.09 3.83
N THR A 398 -8.70 -3.30 3.33
CA THR A 398 -9.87 -3.59 2.50
C THR A 398 -11.17 -3.38 3.28
N SER A 399 -11.90 -2.30 2.95
CA SER A 399 -13.12 -1.88 3.64
C SER A 399 -14.39 -1.99 2.82
N GLY A 400 -14.25 -2.21 1.51
CA GLY A 400 -15.40 -2.34 0.63
C GLY A 400 -15.10 -3.02 -0.69
N LEU A 401 -16.10 -3.05 -1.56
CA LEU A 401 -16.08 -3.63 -2.89
C LEU A 401 -16.32 -2.55 -3.95
N MET A 402 -15.66 -2.67 -5.09
CA MET A 402 -15.94 -1.85 -6.27
C MET A 402 -17.15 -2.41 -7.01
N ALA A 403 -18.15 -1.58 -7.29
CA ALA A 403 -19.37 -1.99 -7.94
C ALA A 403 -19.72 -1.09 -9.13
N ASP A 404 -20.44 -1.67 -10.09
CA ASP A 404 -21.07 -0.88 -11.15
C ASP A 404 -22.19 0.02 -10.60
N LEU A 405 -22.77 0.87 -11.45
CA LEU A 405 -23.86 1.77 -11.07
C LEU A 405 -25.17 1.06 -10.69
N GLN A 406 -25.25 -0.27 -10.83
CA GLN A 406 -26.37 -1.07 -10.35
C GLN A 406 -26.05 -1.71 -8.99
N GLY A 407 -24.90 -1.40 -8.39
CA GLY A 407 -24.45 -1.95 -7.12
C GLY A 407 -23.94 -3.39 -7.22
N ARG A 408 -23.65 -3.90 -8.42
CA ARG A 408 -23.11 -5.25 -8.59
C ARG A 408 -21.60 -5.22 -8.48
N HIS A 409 -21.05 -6.00 -7.54
CA HIS A 409 -19.60 -6.23 -7.44
C HIS A 409 -19.10 -6.93 -8.70
N VAL A 410 -17.95 -6.49 -9.19
CA VAL A 410 -17.27 -7.06 -10.37
C VAL A 410 -15.94 -7.62 -9.89
N PRO A 411 -15.81 -8.93 -9.61
CA PRO A 411 -14.58 -9.51 -9.06
C PRO A 411 -13.36 -9.28 -9.94
N THR A 412 -13.53 -9.40 -11.26
CA THR A 412 -12.50 -9.18 -12.28
C THR A 412 -13.17 -8.58 -13.51
N VAL A 413 -12.51 -7.64 -14.17
CA VAL A 413 -13.03 -7.02 -15.40
C VAL A 413 -12.45 -7.76 -16.61
N THR A 414 -13.32 -8.41 -17.38
CA THR A 414 -12.96 -9.06 -18.64
C THR A 414 -13.25 -8.11 -19.82
N PRO A 415 -12.32 -7.94 -20.78
CA PRO A 415 -12.54 -7.10 -21.95
C PRO A 415 -13.65 -7.64 -22.85
N ASP A 416 -14.23 -6.79 -23.71
CA ASP A 416 -15.24 -7.19 -24.70
C ASP A 416 -14.64 -8.09 -25.79
N ARG A 417 -13.35 -7.90 -26.07
CA ARG A 417 -12.57 -8.76 -26.95
C ARG A 417 -11.27 -9.16 -26.28
N GLU A 418 -11.17 -10.44 -25.94
CA GLU A 418 -9.92 -11.02 -25.46
C GLU A 418 -8.88 -11.09 -26.58
N LEU A 419 -7.63 -10.83 -26.23
CA LEU A 419 -6.46 -10.87 -27.11
C LEU A 419 -5.35 -11.66 -26.40
N ASP A 420 -4.58 -12.41 -27.17
CA ASP A 420 -3.29 -12.92 -26.71
C ASP A 420 -2.24 -11.80 -26.64
N ASP A 421 -1.10 -12.10 -26.04
CA ASP A 421 -0.01 -11.13 -25.81
C ASP A 421 0.49 -10.50 -27.12
N GLU A 422 0.58 -11.29 -28.19
CA GLU A 422 1.06 -10.82 -29.50
C GLU A 422 0.05 -9.86 -30.14
N SER A 423 -1.24 -10.21 -30.13
CA SER A 423 -2.31 -9.38 -30.67
C SER A 423 -2.49 -8.10 -29.85
N LEU A 424 -2.41 -8.18 -28.53
CA LEU A 424 -2.45 -7.00 -27.65
C LEU A 424 -1.27 -6.08 -27.95
N LYS A 425 -0.07 -6.63 -28.10
CA LYS A 425 1.13 -5.86 -28.47
C LYS A 425 0.99 -5.20 -29.84
N ASP A 426 0.37 -5.87 -30.83
CA ASP A 426 0.09 -5.26 -32.14
C ASP A 426 -0.93 -4.12 -32.03
N VAL A 427 -2.01 -4.30 -31.26
CA VAL A 427 -2.99 -3.23 -30.98
C VAL A 427 -2.31 -2.03 -30.32
N LEU A 428 -1.50 -2.26 -29.29
CA LEU A 428 -0.82 -1.18 -28.57
C LEU A 428 0.15 -0.43 -29.49
N ASN A 429 0.95 -1.13 -30.29
CA ASN A 429 2.01 -0.49 -31.11
C ASN A 429 1.49 0.11 -32.41
N ASN A 430 0.50 -0.52 -33.04
CA ASN A 430 0.05 -0.18 -34.39
C ASN A 430 -1.40 0.32 -34.45
N GLY A 431 -2.14 0.23 -33.34
CA GLY A 431 -3.53 0.66 -33.26
C GLY A 431 -4.49 -0.18 -34.09
N ARG A 432 -4.15 -1.42 -34.45
CA ARG A 432 -4.97 -2.30 -35.29
C ARG A 432 -6.00 -3.05 -34.45
N LEU A 433 -7.17 -2.43 -34.30
CA LEU A 433 -8.31 -2.96 -33.54
C LEU A 433 -9.10 -4.00 -34.32
#